data_AF-A0AAN8EJ37-F1
#
_entry.id   AF-A0AAN8EJ37-F1
#
_cell.length_a   1.000
_cell.length_b   1.000
_cell.length_c   1.000
_cell.angle_alpha   90.00
_cell.angle_beta   90.00
_cell.angle_gamma   90.00
#
_symmetry.space_group_name_H-M   'P 1'
#
loop_
_entity.id
_entity.type
_entity.pdbx_description
1 polymer ?
#
loop_
_entity_poly.entity_id
_entity_poly.type
_entity_poly.pdbx_seq_one_letter_code
_entity_poly.pdbx_strand_id
1 'polypeptide(L)'
;MAWDRILKGKLRLARPFNQNFVMGCILFCTPGIYLALTGLGAGGGKPSSQQVAALTNSILYGVYTVAGWCAGPVLNYLKPKYTIALGAVGYPIYVGSLWYYDRVGGEAFPLFGGALLGVCAALLWTASGFIQFAYPEEVDKAK
;
A
#
# COMPACT_ATOMS: atom_id res chain seq x y z
N MET A 1 2.64 -34.45 -19.91
CA MET A 1 1.32 -34.55 -19.24
C MET A 1 1.37 -34.52 -17.70
N ALA A 2 2.38 -35.12 -17.04
CA ALA A 2 2.57 -34.99 -15.58
C ALA A 2 3.17 -33.62 -15.17
N TRP A 3 4.15 -33.13 -15.94
CA TRP A 3 4.79 -31.83 -15.75
C TRP A 3 3.80 -30.65 -15.80
N ASP A 4 2.86 -30.65 -16.75
CA ASP A 4 1.81 -29.62 -16.82
C ASP A 4 0.89 -29.60 -15.60
N ARG A 5 0.56 -30.77 -15.04
CA ARG A 5 -0.27 -30.85 -13.83
C ARG A 5 0.49 -30.37 -12.60
N ILE A 6 1.77 -30.67 -12.51
CA ILE A 6 2.64 -30.20 -11.42
C ILE A 6 2.85 -28.69 -11.52
N LEU A 7 3.11 -28.15 -12.71
CA LEU A 7 3.26 -26.71 -12.94
C LEU A 7 1.95 -25.97 -12.69
N LYS A 8 0.80 -26.46 -13.19
CA LYS A 8 -0.53 -25.91 -12.89
C LYS A 8 -0.84 -25.96 -11.39
N GLY A 9 -0.44 -27.02 -10.70
CA GLY A 9 -0.56 -27.13 -9.25
C GLY A 9 0.29 -26.10 -8.51
N LYS A 10 1.56 -25.93 -8.92
CA LYS A 10 2.50 -25.02 -8.27
C LYS A 10 2.19 -23.53 -8.53
N LEU A 11 1.71 -23.18 -9.71
CA LEU A 11 1.36 -21.81 -10.14
C LEU A 11 -0.05 -21.36 -9.73
N ARG A 12 -0.81 -22.21 -9.03
CA ARG A 12 -2.17 -21.87 -8.59
C ARG A 12 -2.16 -20.68 -7.63
N LEU A 13 -2.86 -19.60 -7.98
CA LEU A 13 -3.02 -18.39 -7.16
C LEU A 13 -3.68 -18.63 -5.79
N ALA A 14 -4.37 -19.75 -5.60
CA ALA A 14 -4.94 -20.13 -4.31
C ALA A 14 -3.91 -20.67 -3.30
N ARG A 15 -2.64 -20.87 -3.70
CA ARG A 15 -1.59 -21.31 -2.78
C ARG A 15 -1.13 -20.14 -1.91
N PRO A 16 -1.02 -20.31 -0.58
CA PRO A 16 -0.58 -19.25 0.33
C PRO A 16 0.74 -18.60 -0.08
N PHE A 17 1.72 -19.39 -0.50
CA PHE A 17 3.01 -18.91 -1.00
C PHE A 17 2.87 -17.94 -2.19
N ASN A 18 2.05 -18.30 -3.19
CA ASN A 18 1.85 -17.46 -4.37
C ASN A 18 1.09 -16.17 -4.01
N GLN A 19 0.18 -16.22 -3.03
CA GLN A 19 -0.55 -15.04 -2.56
C GLN A 19 0.36 -14.08 -1.80
N ASN A 20 1.24 -14.60 -0.93
CA ASN A 20 2.26 -13.80 -0.27
C ASN A 20 3.27 -13.21 -1.27
N PHE A 21 3.66 -13.97 -2.29
CA PHE A 21 4.53 -13.46 -3.34
C PHE A 21 3.89 -12.30 -4.11
N VAL A 22 2.62 -12.46 -4.55
CA VAL A 22 1.87 -11.38 -5.21
C VAL A 22 1.73 -10.17 -4.29
N MET A 23 1.42 -10.38 -3.01
CA MET A 23 1.33 -9.28 -2.05
C MET A 23 2.68 -8.59 -1.87
N GLY A 24 3.79 -9.32 -1.82
CA GLY A 24 5.14 -8.77 -1.79
C GLY A 24 5.45 -7.89 -3.00
N CYS A 25 5.08 -8.33 -4.21
CA CYS A 25 5.20 -7.50 -5.41
C CYS A 25 4.38 -6.21 -5.32
N ILE A 26 3.15 -6.29 -4.78
CA ILE A 26 2.32 -5.10 -4.56
C ILE A 26 3.01 -4.16 -3.57
N LEU A 27 3.45 -4.66 -2.40
CA LEU A 27 4.14 -3.85 -1.37
C LEU A 27 5.41 -3.18 -1.92
N PHE A 28 6.15 -3.90 -2.76
CA PHE A 28 7.33 -3.37 -3.43
C PHE A 28 6.98 -2.20 -4.35
N CYS A 29 5.94 -2.34 -5.17
CA CYS A 29 5.52 -1.30 -6.10
C CYS A 29 4.81 -0.12 -5.43
N THR A 30 4.07 -0.32 -4.33
CA THR A 30 3.31 0.75 -3.68
C THR A 30 4.08 1.39 -2.52
N PRO A 31 4.12 0.85 -1.28
CA PRO A 31 5.00 1.32 -0.21
C PRO A 31 6.46 1.54 -0.62
N GLY A 32 7.05 0.70 -1.48
CA GLY A 32 8.44 0.88 -1.90
C GLY A 32 8.69 2.19 -2.65
N ILE A 33 7.78 2.62 -3.53
CA ILE A 33 7.88 3.92 -4.20
C ILE A 33 7.67 5.06 -3.20
N TYR A 34 6.71 4.93 -2.28
CA TYR A 34 6.51 5.91 -1.21
C TYR A 34 7.79 6.11 -0.40
N LEU A 35 8.43 5.02 0.04
CA LEU A 35 9.67 5.05 0.81
C LEU A 35 10.81 5.70 0.00
N ALA A 36 10.94 5.37 -1.27
CA ALA A 36 11.92 5.98 -2.16
C ALA A 36 11.73 7.50 -2.26
N LEU A 37 10.50 7.97 -2.47
CA LEU A 37 10.18 9.40 -2.58
C LEU A 37 10.42 10.15 -1.27
N THR A 38 10.08 9.55 -0.12
CA THR A 38 10.39 10.15 1.17
C THR A 38 11.90 10.17 1.45
N GLY A 39 12.63 9.15 0.99
CA GLY A 39 14.08 9.04 1.16
C GLY A 39 14.89 10.03 0.30
N LEU A 40 14.35 10.48 -0.84
CA LEU A 40 14.96 11.54 -1.65
C LEU A 40 14.93 12.92 -0.97
N GLY A 41 14.15 13.09 0.09
CA GLY A 41 13.93 14.39 0.74
C GLY A 41 12.99 15.29 -0.07
N ALA A 42 12.28 16.18 0.61
CA ALA A 42 11.29 17.11 0.01
C ALA A 42 10.28 16.47 -0.98
N GLY A 43 10.03 15.15 -0.89
CA GLY A 43 9.19 14.41 -1.84
C GLY A 43 9.79 14.25 -3.24
N GLY A 44 11.12 14.37 -3.38
CA GLY A 44 11.84 14.40 -4.65
C GLY A 44 11.84 15.77 -5.34
N GLY A 45 11.31 16.81 -4.67
CA GLY A 45 11.24 18.18 -5.18
C GLY A 45 12.36 19.10 -4.67
N LYS A 46 12.16 20.41 -4.84
CA LYS A 46 13.13 21.45 -4.43
C LYS A 46 13.29 21.52 -2.90
N PRO A 47 14.42 22.02 -2.37
CA PRO A 47 14.62 22.18 -0.91
C PRO A 47 13.53 23.01 -0.20
N SER A 48 12.88 23.95 -0.91
CA SER A 48 11.76 24.73 -0.39
C SER A 48 10.49 23.90 -0.15
N SER A 49 10.40 22.69 -0.71
CA SER A 49 9.25 21.79 -0.60
C SER A 49 9.26 20.92 0.66
N GLN A 50 10.30 21.05 1.49
CA GLN A 50 10.47 20.24 2.70
C GLN A 50 9.30 20.36 3.67
N GLN A 51 8.78 21.57 3.86
CA GLN A 51 7.67 21.83 4.79
C GLN A 51 6.38 21.15 4.32
N VAL A 52 6.06 21.25 3.03
CA VAL A 52 4.86 20.65 2.44
C VAL A 52 4.95 19.13 2.46
N ALA A 53 6.13 18.58 2.17
CA ALA A 53 6.37 17.14 2.27
C ALA A 53 6.20 16.64 3.72
N ALA A 54 6.74 17.35 4.70
CA ALA A 54 6.58 17.00 6.12
C ALA A 54 5.11 17.07 6.55
N LEU A 55 4.41 18.16 6.22
CA LEU A 55 2.99 18.33 6.56
C LEU A 55 2.13 17.24 5.91
N THR A 56 2.40 16.91 4.64
CA THR A 56 1.70 15.84 3.92
C THR A 56 1.89 14.49 4.60
N ASN A 57 3.11 14.16 5.04
CA ASN A 57 3.39 12.93 5.78
C ASN A 57 2.70 12.92 7.14
N SER A 58 2.70 14.04 7.87
CA SER A 58 1.99 14.15 9.15
C SER A 58 0.49 13.91 8.98
N ILE A 59 -0.13 14.48 7.93
CA ILE A 59 -1.54 14.25 7.60
C ILE A 59 -1.78 12.77 7.26
N LEU A 60 -0.93 12.19 6.41
CA LEU A 60 -1.01 10.78 6.03
C LEU A 60 -1.04 9.88 7.27
N TYR A 61 -0.04 10.02 8.15
CA TYR A 61 0.04 9.19 9.35
C TYR A 61 -1.11 9.47 10.33
N GLY A 62 -1.52 10.73 10.49
CA GLY A 62 -2.67 11.08 11.32
C GLY A 62 -3.97 10.43 10.84
N VAL A 63 -4.24 10.51 9.54
CA VAL A 63 -5.41 9.86 8.92
C VAL A 63 -5.28 8.35 8.95
N TYR A 64 -4.09 7.80 8.70
CA TYR A 64 -3.80 6.37 8.78
C TYR A 64 -4.13 5.79 10.16
N THR A 65 -3.76 6.49 11.24
CA THR A 65 -4.08 6.08 12.61
C THR A 65 -5.59 5.96 12.82
N VAL A 66 -6.36 6.96 12.39
CA VAL A 66 -7.83 6.97 12.55
C VAL A 66 -8.49 5.91 11.66
N ALA A 67 -8.09 5.85 10.39
CA ALA A 67 -8.63 4.90 9.42
C ALA A 67 -8.30 3.45 9.79
N GLY A 68 -7.16 3.20 10.44
CA GLY A 68 -6.74 1.88 10.90
C GLY A 68 -7.74 1.21 11.84
N TRP A 69 -8.44 1.99 12.69
CA TRP A 69 -9.47 1.45 13.59
C TRP A 69 -10.67 0.87 12.83
N CYS A 70 -10.99 1.44 11.66
CA CYS A 70 -12.10 1.01 10.82
C CYS A 70 -11.68 0.00 9.74
N ALA A 71 -10.39 -0.17 9.47
CA ALA A 71 -9.89 -1.00 8.38
C ALA A 71 -10.20 -2.50 8.55
N GLY A 72 -10.23 -3.00 9.79
CA GLY A 72 -10.55 -4.41 10.09
C GLY A 72 -11.96 -4.83 9.67
N PRO A 73 -13.02 -4.11 10.11
CA PRO A 73 -14.38 -4.35 9.64
C PRO A 73 -14.52 -4.27 8.11
N VAL A 74 -13.89 -3.28 7.48
CA VAL A 74 -13.90 -3.11 6.02
C VAL A 74 -13.28 -4.33 5.32
N LEU A 75 -12.15 -4.83 5.82
CA LEU A 75 -11.49 -6.01 5.30
C LEU A 75 -12.40 -7.25 5.35
N ASN A 76 -13.11 -7.45 6.46
CA ASN A 76 -14.01 -8.60 6.63
C ASN A 76 -15.19 -8.54 5.65
N TYR A 77 -15.72 -7.35 5.38
CA TYR A 77 -16.84 -7.16 4.44
C TYR A 77 -16.41 -7.26 2.97
N LEU A 78 -15.36 -6.52 2.57
CA LEU A 78 -14.91 -6.44 1.18
C LEU A 78 -13.99 -7.58 0.77
N LYS A 79 -13.51 -8.40 1.70
CA LYS A 79 -12.49 -9.45 1.50
C LYS A 79 -11.11 -8.88 1.12
N PRO A 80 -10.02 -9.64 1.30
CA PRO A 80 -8.66 -9.14 1.10
C PRO A 80 -8.35 -8.65 -0.31
N LYS A 81 -8.85 -9.34 -1.34
CA LYS A 81 -8.58 -9.01 -2.75
C LYS A 81 -9.02 -7.57 -3.11
N TYR A 82 -10.25 -7.20 -2.78
CA TYR A 82 -10.77 -5.86 -3.10
C TYR A 82 -10.20 -4.80 -2.16
N THR A 83 -9.98 -5.14 -0.90
CA THR A 83 -9.37 -4.23 0.09
C THR A 83 -7.96 -3.79 -0.35
N ILE A 84 -7.15 -4.72 -0.87
CA ILE A 84 -5.82 -4.40 -1.41
C ILE A 84 -5.91 -3.55 -2.68
N ALA A 85 -6.84 -3.88 -3.58
CA ALA A 85 -7.01 -3.09 -4.81
C ALA A 85 -7.35 -1.62 -4.48
N LEU A 86 -8.27 -1.39 -3.54
CA LEU A 86 -8.61 -0.04 -3.06
C LEU A 86 -7.44 0.64 -2.36
N GLY A 87 -6.71 -0.10 -1.52
CA GLY A 87 -5.55 0.44 -0.82
C GLY A 87 -4.38 0.78 -1.75
N ALA A 88 -4.20 0.05 -2.85
CA ALA A 88 -3.14 0.29 -3.82
C ALA A 88 -3.35 1.58 -4.63
N VAL A 89 -4.61 2.00 -4.86
CA VAL A 89 -4.94 3.18 -5.68
C VAL A 89 -4.47 4.50 -5.05
N GLY A 90 -4.38 4.58 -3.73
CA GLY A 90 -3.92 5.81 -3.05
C GLY A 90 -2.48 6.19 -3.39
N TYR A 91 -1.62 5.20 -3.64
CA TYR A 91 -0.20 5.42 -3.91
C TYR A 91 0.07 6.18 -5.21
N PRO A 92 -0.43 5.77 -6.40
CA PRO A 92 -0.21 6.54 -7.63
C PRO A 92 -0.83 7.95 -7.56
N ILE A 93 -1.94 8.14 -6.84
CA ILE A 93 -2.53 9.47 -6.65
C ILE A 93 -1.59 10.36 -5.82
N TYR A 94 -1.03 9.83 -4.72
CA TYR A 94 -0.03 10.53 -3.92
C TYR A 94 1.20 10.91 -4.75
N VAL A 95 1.77 9.98 -5.51
CA VAL A 95 2.92 10.26 -6.38
C VAL A 95 2.59 11.33 -7.42
N GLY A 96 1.42 11.22 -8.07
CA GLY A 96 0.94 12.23 -9.01
C GLY A 96 0.75 13.59 -8.37
N SER A 97 0.34 13.65 -7.11
CA SER A 97 0.19 14.91 -6.37
C SER A 97 1.50 15.62 -6.10
N LEU A 98 2.56 14.86 -5.77
CA LEU A 98 3.91 15.42 -5.61
C LEU A 98 4.47 15.92 -6.94
N TRP A 99 4.24 15.17 -8.02
CA TRP A 99 4.67 15.60 -9.36
C TRP A 99 3.97 16.88 -9.82
N TYR A 100 2.65 16.99 -9.60
CA TYR A 100 1.90 18.22 -9.88
C TYR A 100 2.43 19.40 -9.07
N TYR A 101 2.72 19.17 -7.79
CA TYR A 101 3.27 20.19 -6.92
C TYR A 101 4.65 20.69 -7.38
N ASP A 102 5.53 19.81 -7.82
CA ASP A 102 6.82 20.20 -8.39
C ASP A 102 6.68 21.11 -9.64
N ARG A 103 5.66 20.86 -10.47
CA ARG A 103 5.44 21.60 -11.72
C ARG A 103 4.66 22.90 -11.56
N VAL A 104 3.64 22.92 -10.71
CA VAL A 104 2.69 24.03 -10.59
C VAL A 104 2.83 24.79 -9.27
N GLY A 105 3.41 24.17 -8.23
CA GLY A 105 3.61 24.80 -6.92
C GLY A 105 2.37 24.83 -6.02
N GLY A 106 1.28 24.14 -6.36
CA GLY A 106 0.05 24.11 -5.56
C GLY A 106 0.08 23.08 -4.43
N GLU A 107 0.09 23.52 -3.17
CA GLU A 107 0.26 22.66 -1.98
C GLU A 107 -0.99 21.84 -1.61
N ALA A 108 -2.18 22.30 -1.98
CA ALA A 108 -3.44 21.66 -1.59
C ALA A 108 -3.56 20.21 -2.10
N PHE A 109 -3.03 19.93 -3.28
CA PHE A 109 -3.14 18.60 -3.88
C PHE A 109 -2.26 17.55 -3.19
N PRO A 110 -0.96 17.82 -2.88
CA PRO A 110 -0.17 16.98 -1.98
C PRO A 110 -0.85 16.69 -0.64
N LEU A 111 -1.38 17.72 0.04
CA LEU A 111 -2.01 17.55 1.35
C LEU A 111 -3.24 16.63 1.27
N PHE A 112 -4.07 16.80 0.25
CA PHE A 112 -5.19 15.90 -0.04
C PHE A 112 -4.70 14.49 -0.40
N GLY A 113 -3.65 14.38 -1.23
CA GLY A 113 -3.03 13.13 -1.63
C GLY A 113 -2.51 12.34 -0.43
N GLY A 114 -1.89 13.01 0.56
CA GLY A 114 -1.48 12.43 1.82
C GLY A 114 -2.65 11.91 2.64
N ALA A 115 -3.72 12.70 2.78
CA ALA A 115 -4.93 12.29 3.50
C ALA A 115 -5.58 11.04 2.87
N LEU A 116 -5.77 11.06 1.54
CA LEU A 116 -6.34 9.93 0.80
C LEU A 116 -5.44 8.69 0.92
N LEU A 117 -4.13 8.86 0.76
CA LEU A 117 -3.17 7.78 0.93
C LEU A 117 -3.22 7.22 2.36
N GLY A 118 -3.43 8.03 3.40
CA GLY A 118 -3.60 7.56 4.77
C GLY A 118 -4.74 6.54 4.91
N VAL A 119 -5.90 6.82 4.31
CA VAL A 119 -7.04 5.89 4.30
C VAL A 119 -6.73 4.62 3.50
N CYS A 120 -6.17 4.78 2.31
CA CYS A 120 -5.80 3.66 1.44
C CYS A 120 -4.72 2.76 2.07
N ALA A 121 -3.73 3.37 2.73
CA ALA A 121 -2.65 2.67 3.41
C ALA A 121 -3.20 1.84 4.58
N ALA A 122 -4.19 2.34 5.33
CA ALA A 122 -4.84 1.59 6.40
C ALA A 122 -5.44 0.28 5.88
N LEU A 123 -6.20 0.36 4.78
CA LEU A 123 -6.78 -0.81 4.12
C LEU A 123 -5.70 -1.76 3.61
N LEU A 124 -4.66 -1.24 2.95
CA LEU A 124 -3.59 -2.05 2.37
C LEU A 124 -2.80 -2.81 3.45
N TRP A 125 -2.39 -2.14 4.54
CA TRP A 125 -1.62 -2.76 5.61
C TRP A 125 -2.44 -3.75 6.44
N THR A 126 -3.72 -3.46 6.69
CA THR A 126 -4.60 -4.42 7.36
C THR A 126 -4.83 -5.67 6.49
N ALA A 127 -5.06 -5.49 5.19
CA ALA A 127 -5.24 -6.62 4.28
C ALA A 127 -3.95 -7.42 4.07
N SER A 128 -2.79 -6.76 3.95
CA SER A 128 -1.51 -7.45 3.80
C SER A 128 -1.15 -8.25 5.05
N GLY A 129 -1.40 -7.70 6.24
CA GLY A 129 -1.24 -8.43 7.50
C GLY A 129 -2.15 -9.67 7.54
N PHE A 130 -3.41 -9.52 7.15
CA PHE A 130 -4.34 -10.65 7.09
C PHE A 130 -3.84 -11.76 6.16
N ILE A 131 -3.39 -11.45 4.94
CA ILE A 131 -2.86 -12.46 4.00
C ILE A 131 -1.66 -13.18 4.62
N GLN A 132 -0.73 -12.43 5.21
CA GLN A 132 0.50 -12.98 5.78
C GLN A 132 0.23 -13.92 6.96
N PHE A 133 -0.76 -13.61 7.81
CA PHE A 133 -1.02 -14.39 9.03
C PHE A 133 -2.14 -15.43 8.89
N ALA A 134 -3.15 -15.17 8.05
CA ALA A 134 -4.35 -16.02 7.97
C ALA A 134 -4.26 -17.11 6.89
N TYR A 135 -3.43 -16.93 5.87
CA TYR A 135 -3.31 -17.89 4.77
C TYR A 135 -2.27 -19.00 4.91
N PRO A 136 -1.19 -18.89 5.72
CA PRO A 136 -0.30 -20.03 5.96
C PRO A 136 -1.07 -21.26 6.47
N GLU A 137 -0.67 -22.45 6.02
CA GLU A 137 -1.19 -23.72 6.56
C GLU A 137 -0.84 -23.81 8.05
N GLU A 138 -1.63 -24.54 8.85
CA GLU A 138 -1.43 -24.60 10.33
C GLU A 138 0.00 -25.01 10.73
N VAL A 139 0.65 -25.85 9.91
CA VAL A 139 2.04 -26.29 10.11
C VAL A 139 3.08 -25.18 9.92
N ASP A 140 2.72 -24.10 9.21
CA ASP A 140 3.58 -22.98 8.85
C ASP A 140 3.12 -21.64 9.46
N LYS A 141 2.10 -21.64 10.32
CA LYS A 141 1.75 -20.46 11.10
C LYS A 141 2.83 -20.14 12.14
N ALA A 142 3.21 -18.87 12.23
CA ALA A 142 4.14 -18.31 13.21
C ALA A 142 5.60 -18.84 13.18
N LYS A 143 6.03 -19.45 12.06
CA LYS A 143 7.45 -19.61 11.72
C LYS A 143 7.95 -18.39 10.96
#